data_AF-A0A352NWK2-F1
#
_entry.id   AF-A0A352NWK2-F1
#
_cell.length_a   1.000
_cell.length_b   1.000
_cell.length_c   1.000
_cell.angle_alpha   90.00
_cell.angle_beta   90.00
_cell.angle_gamma   90.00
#
_symmetry.space_group_name_H-M   'P 1'
#
loop_
_entity.id
_entity.type
_entity.pdbx_description
1 polymer ?
#
loop_
_entity_poly.entity_id
_entity_poly.type
_entity_poly.pdbx_seq_one_letter_code
_entity_poly.pdbx_strand_id
1 'polypeptide(L)' 'GCMMQQKHMAENIMKKFPFVDMIFGTYNAYKFPQYLNEVCQNRSSVVEIQNSESGIVEGVPVDRESTIKAFVTIMYGC' A
#
# COMPACT_ATOMS: atom_id res chain seq x y z
N GLY A 1 1.66 1.48 -3.51
CA GLY A 1 1.31 1.47 -4.96
C GLY A 1 2.50 1.12 -5.85
N CYS A 2 2.30 0.78 -7.14
CA CYS A 2 3.35 0.21 -8.01
C CYS A 2 4.57 1.11 -8.17
N MET A 3 4.37 2.43 -8.25
CA MET A 3 5.46 3.41 -8.37
C MET A 3 6.46 3.30 -7.22
N MET A 4 5.99 3.03 -6.00
CA MET A 4 6.86 2.94 -4.82
C MET A 4 7.73 1.69 -4.81
N GLN A 5 7.43 0.67 -5.62
CA GLN A 5 8.27 -0.52 -5.77
C GLN A 5 9.39 -0.36 -6.79
N GLN A 6 9.36 0.69 -7.60
CA GLN A 6 10.45 0.98 -8.52
C GLN A 6 11.71 1.38 -7.76
N LYS A 7 12.87 0.93 -8.23
CA LYS A 7 14.16 1.24 -7.61
C LYS A 7 14.31 2.75 -7.42
N HIS A 8 14.76 3.15 -6.24
CA HIS A 8 15.00 4.54 -5.84
C HIS A 8 13.78 5.46 -5.80
N MET A 9 12.58 5.03 -6.19
CA MET A 9 11.41 5.92 -6.21
C MET A 9 10.96 6.33 -4.82
N ALA A 10 10.92 5.41 -3.87
CA ALA A 10 10.58 5.74 -2.49
C ALA A 10 11.59 6.69 -1.83
N GLU A 11 12.90 6.44 -2.05
CA GLU A 11 13.96 7.33 -1.58
C GLU A 11 13.81 8.74 -2.19
N ASN A 12 13.49 8.81 -3.48
CA ASN A 12 13.27 10.08 -4.18
C ASN A 12 12.06 10.84 -3.63
N ILE A 13 10.95 10.14 -3.35
CA ILE A 13 9.77 10.75 -2.74
C ILE A 13 10.08 11.25 -1.35
N MET A 14 10.75 10.45 -0.52
CA MET A 14 11.13 10.85 0.84
C MET A 14 12.01 12.10 0.86
N LYS A 15 12.96 12.22 -0.09
CA LYS A 15 13.81 13.41 -0.22
C LYS A 15 13.06 14.64 -0.71
N LYS A 16 12.15 14.48 -1.69
CA LYS A 16 11.43 15.61 -2.32
C LYS A 16 10.22 16.07 -1.51
N PHE A 17 9.60 15.16 -0.77
CA PHE A 17 8.33 15.37 -0.08
C PHE A 17 8.47 14.92 1.39
N PRO A 18 9.18 15.69 2.24
CA PRO A 18 9.44 15.32 3.64
C PRO A 18 8.18 15.35 4.52
N PHE A 19 7.07 15.88 4.02
CA PHE A 19 5.76 15.90 4.67
C PHE A 19 4.92 14.63 4.38
N VAL A 20 5.48 13.65 3.68
CA VAL A 20 4.79 12.38 3.41
C VAL A 20 5.04 11.43 4.58
N ASP A 21 3.99 11.14 5.33
CA ASP A 21 4.07 10.29 6.52
C ASP A 21 3.98 8.78 6.22
N MET A 22 3.61 8.39 4.99
CA MET A 22 3.39 6.98 4.66
C MET A 22 3.84 6.65 3.23
N ILE A 23 4.71 5.64 3.11
CA ILE A 23 5.18 5.09 1.82
C ILE A 23 5.10 3.57 1.88
N PHE A 24 4.31 2.97 0.98
CA PHE A 24 4.18 1.51 0.86
C PHE A 24 4.03 1.02 -0.58
N GLY A 25 4.43 -0.24 -0.81
CA GLY A 25 4.40 -0.93 -2.10
C GLY A 25 3.03 -1.51 -2.46
N THR A 26 2.95 -2.31 -3.52
CA THR A 26 1.74 -3.09 -3.84
C THR A 26 1.63 -4.36 -3.01
N TYR A 27 2.76 -5.05 -2.78
CA TYR A 27 2.78 -6.32 -2.06
C TYR A 27 2.30 -6.22 -0.61
N ASN A 28 2.38 -5.05 0.01
CA ASN A 28 1.93 -4.79 1.37
C ASN A 28 0.76 -3.81 1.47
N ALA A 29 -0.01 -3.62 0.38
CA ALA A 29 -1.15 -2.71 0.38
C ALA A 29 -2.24 -3.10 1.40
N TYR A 30 -2.41 -4.40 1.67
CA TYR A 30 -3.36 -4.91 2.66
C TYR A 30 -3.08 -4.44 4.10
N LYS A 31 -1.84 -4.01 4.40
CA LYS A 31 -1.45 -3.46 5.70
C LYS A 31 -1.80 -1.98 5.86
N PHE A 32 -2.40 -1.34 4.85
CA PHE A 32 -2.77 0.07 4.91
C PHE A 32 -3.53 0.47 6.20
N PRO A 33 -4.54 -0.29 6.69
CA PRO A 33 -5.22 0.05 7.94
C PRO A 33 -4.27 0.09 9.15
N GLN A 34 -3.29 -0.82 9.20
CA GLN A 34 -2.27 -0.84 10.25
C GLN A 34 -1.36 0.39 10.15
N TYR A 35 -0.85 0.69 8.96
CA TYR A 35 0.02 1.85 8.74
C TYR A 35 -0.67 3.17 9.09
N LEU A 36 -1.94 3.31 8.71
CA LEU A 36 -2.73 4.49 9.03
C LEU A 36 -2.85 4.66 10.55
N ASN A 37 -3.14 3.57 11.25
CA ASN A 37 -3.25 3.60 12.71
C ASN A 37 -1.92 3.99 13.37
N GLU A 38 -0.79 3.44 12.91
CA GLU A 38 0.54 3.79 13.42
C GLU A 38 0.86 5.28 13.23
N VAL A 39 0.62 5.84 12.04
CA VAL A 39 0.84 7.27 11.77
C VAL A 39 -0.06 8.15 12.66
N CYS A 40 -1.33 7.77 12.82
CA CYS A 40 -2.28 8.52 13.64
C CYS A 40 -1.95 8.48 15.13
N GLN A 41 -1.51 7.34 15.67
CA GLN A 41 -1.22 7.17 17.09
C GLN A 41 0.17 7.66 17.48
N ASN A 42 1.19 7.25 16.72
CA ASN A 42 2.59 7.41 17.11
C ASN A 42 3.23 8.68 16.53
N ARG A 43 2.55 9.38 15.60
CA ARG A 43 3.08 10.51 14.81
C ARG A 43 4.43 10.19 14.15
N SER A 44 4.69 8.91 13.90
CA SER A 44 5.89 8.43 13.23
C SER A 44 5.57 8.11 11.78
N SER A 45 6.43 8.52 10.86
CA SER A 45 6.28 8.15 9.46
C SER A 45 6.55 6.66 9.27
N VAL A 46 5.77 6.04 8.38
CA VAL A 46 5.85 4.62 8.05
C VAL A 46 6.38 4.46 6.63
N VAL A 47 7.49 3.74 6.49
CA VAL A 47 8.12 3.46 5.19
C VAL A 47 8.39 1.97 5.12
N GLU A 48 7.51 1.22 4.45
CA GLU A 48 7.66 -0.23 4.29
C GLU A 48 7.45 -0.63 2.83
N ILE A 49 8.49 -1.18 2.21
CA ILE A 49 8.45 -1.67 0.82
C ILE A 49 8.90 -3.12 0.83
N GLN A 50 7.95 -4.02 0.59
CA GLN A 50 8.24 -5.43 0.43
C GLN A 50 8.71 -5.69 -1.00
N ASN A 51 9.71 -6.56 -1.16
CA ASN A 51 10.30 -6.93 -2.45
C ASN A 51 9.63 -8.12 -3.11
N SER A 52 8.79 -8.86 -2.37
CA SER A 52 8.08 -10.04 -2.85
C SER A 52 6.71 -10.12 -2.20
N GLU A 53 5.79 -10.77 -2.90
CA GLU A 53 4.45 -11.06 -2.40
C GLU A 53 4.51 -12.21 -1.37
N SER A 54 3.77 -12.09 -0.26
CA SER A 54 3.68 -13.13 0.76
C SER A 54 2.57 -14.16 0.47
N GLY A 55 1.93 -14.07 -0.69
CA GLY A 55 0.75 -14.85 -1.08
C GLY A 55 -0.48 -13.98 -1.33
N ILE A 56 -1.60 -14.62 -1.69
CA ILE A 56 -2.89 -13.93 -1.91
C ILE A 56 -3.52 -13.65 -0.54
N VAL A 57 -3.77 -12.37 -0.28
CA VAL A 57 -4.46 -11.93 0.94
C VAL A 57 -5.95 -11.87 0.69
N GLU A 58 -6.69 -12.76 1.34
CA GLU A 58 -8.15 -12.86 1.25
C GLU A 58 -8.83 -12.28 2.51
N GLY A 59 -10.14 -12.05 2.43
CA GLY A 59 -10.96 -11.66 3.58
C GLY A 59 -10.83 -10.19 4.02
N VAL A 60 -10.15 -9.35 3.24
CA VAL A 60 -10.11 -7.90 3.50
C VAL A 60 -11.51 -7.30 3.25
N PRO A 61 -12.02 -6.43 4.15
CA PRO A 61 -13.28 -5.72 3.91
C PRO A 61 -13.22 -4.93 2.60
N VAL A 62 -14.26 -5.06 1.77
CA VAL A 62 -14.37 -4.34 0.50
C VAL A 62 -15.58 -3.44 0.54
N ASP A 63 -15.36 -2.14 0.39
CA ASP A 63 -16.42 -1.19 0.12
C ASP A 63 -16.63 -1.07 -1.40
N ARG A 64 -17.88 -1.15 -1.84
CA ARG A 64 -18.23 -1.15 -3.27
C ARG A 64 -19.16 0.03 -3.56
N GLU A 65 -18.75 0.86 -4.52
CA GLU A 65 -19.56 2.00 -4.95
C GLU A 65 -20.88 1.56 -5.62
N SER A 66 -20.91 0.36 -6.22
CA SER A 66 -22.10 -0.17 -6.91
C SER A 66 -22.51 -1.54 -6.35
N THR A 67 -23.82 -1.75 -6.26
CA THR A 67 -24.42 -3.04 -5.89
C THR A 67 -24.57 -4.02 -7.05
N ILE A 68 -24.44 -3.56 -8.30
CA ILE A 68 -24.67 -4.37 -9.51
C ILE A 68 -23.40 -4.70 -10.31
N LYS A 69 -22.29 -4.02 -10.03
CA LYS A 69 -21.00 -4.24 -10.73
C LYS A 69 -19.83 -4.04 -9.79
N ALA A 70 -18.75 -4.78 -10.02
CA ALA A 70 -17.52 -4.68 -9.26
C ALA A 70 -16.31 -5.05 -10.12
N PHE A 71 -15.13 -4.52 -9.78
CA PHE A 71 -13.86 -5.04 -10.27
C PHE A 71 -13.51 -6.31 -9.49
N VAL A 72 -13.08 -7.34 -10.22
CA VAL A 72 -12.64 -8.62 -9.65
C VAL A 72 -11.24 -8.91 -10.17
N THR A 73 -10.28 -8.98 -9.24
CA THR A 73 -8.92 -9.38 -9.59
C THR A 73 -8.87 -10.88 -9.81
N ILE A 74 -8.56 -11.31 -11.04
CA ILE A 74 -8.44 -12.73 -11.40
C ILE A 74 -6.98 -13.22 -11.36
N MET A 75 -6.02 -12.30 -11.46
CA MET A 75 -4.58 -12.60 -11.52
C MET A 75 -3.78 -11.37 -11.07
N TYR A 76 -2.65 -11.60 -10.41
CA TYR A 76 -1.64 -10.59 -10.11
C TYR A 76 -0.40 -10.85 -10.97
N GLY A 77 0.07 -9.83 -11.68
CA GLY A 77 1.22 -9.96 -12.59
C GLY A 77 0.84 -10.45 -13.99
N CYS A 78 1.79 -11.12 -14.65
CA CYS A 78 1.65 -11.73 -15.96
C CYS A 78 1.95 -13.22 -15.90
#